data_AF-A0A452XIA3-F1
#
_entry.id   AF-A0A452XIA3-F1
#
_cell.length_a   1.000
_cell.length_b   1.000
_cell.length_c   1.000
_cell.angle_alpha   90.00
_cell.angle_beta   90.00
_cell.angle_gamma   90.00
#
_symmetry.space_group_name_H-M   'P 1'
#
loop_
_entity.id
_entity.type
_entity.pdbx_description
1 polymer ?
#
loop_
_entity_poly.entity_id
_entity_poly.type
_entity_poly.pdbx_seq_one_letter_code
_entity_poly.pdbx_strand_id
1 'polypeptide(L)'
;MGFIHRSINILTKGKVRHNIGMDITDIKRRIKEVSERRDRYKVDSVVPKSTSTSTDTLRQLALFKKAAELIGTEEKSLDIVKMLMEGDEVFKKQPKMISIVGFGGLGKTTLANVVYEKLRGDFDCGAFVSVSLNPDMKKLFKSLLHQLDKVNYK
;
A
#
# COMPACT_ATOMS: atom_id res chain seq x y z
N MET A 1 33.92 34.61 47.72
CA MET A 1 32.86 33.61 47.50
C MET A 1 32.91 32.84 46.16
N GLY A 2 33.65 33.29 45.11
CA GLY A 2 33.60 32.66 43.77
C GLY A 2 34.29 31.28 43.61
N PHE A 3 35.27 30.94 44.44
CA PHE A 3 36.03 29.68 44.32
C PHE A 3 35.23 28.44 44.75
N ILE A 4 34.40 28.57 45.80
CA ILE A 4 33.58 27.48 46.33
C ILE A 4 32.53 27.05 45.31
N HIS A 5 31.85 28.03 44.69
CA HIS A 5 30.84 27.78 43.66
C HIS A 5 31.42 27.09 42.41
N ARG A 6 32.62 27.49 41.96
CA ARG A 6 33.31 26.85 40.83
C ARG A 6 33.66 25.38 41.13
N SER A 7 34.12 25.11 42.35
CA SER A 7 34.50 23.76 42.79
C SER A 7 33.30 22.81 42.87
N ILE A 8 32.16 23.28 43.39
CA ILE A 8 30.91 22.51 43.45
C ILE A 8 30.42 22.16 42.04
N ASN A 9 30.47 23.11 41.09
CA ASN A 9 30.03 22.87 39.72
C ASN A 9 30.86 21.77 39.00
N ILE A 10 32.18 21.72 39.25
CA ILE A 10 33.05 20.67 38.70
C ILE A 10 32.68 19.30 39.25
N LEU A 11 32.42 19.19 40.56
CA LEU A 11 31.97 17.96 41.20
C LEU A 11 30.61 17.49 40.66
N THR A 12 29.65 18.41 40.49
CA THR A 12 28.33 18.09 39.92
C THR A 12 28.45 17.61 38.46
N LYS A 13 29.27 18.28 37.64
CA LYS A 13 29.55 17.86 36.26
C LYS A 13 30.24 16.49 36.19
N GLY A 14 31.15 16.20 37.11
CA GLY A 14 31.81 14.90 37.23
C GLY A 14 30.81 13.78 37.54
N LYS A 15 29.90 14.00 38.51
CA LYS A 15 28.84 13.05 38.85
C LYS A 15 27.90 12.77 37.67
N VAL A 16 27.47 13.81 36.95
CA VAL A 16 26.61 13.65 35.77
C VAL A 16 27.32 12.83 34.68
N ARG A 17 28.59 13.11 34.40
CA ARG A 17 29.37 12.35 33.41
C ARG A 17 29.56 10.88 33.82
N HIS A 18 29.77 10.62 35.11
CA HIS A 18 29.87 9.25 35.62
C HIS A 18 28.56 8.48 35.43
N ASN A 19 27.42 9.10 35.77
CA ASN A 19 26.10 8.48 35.58
C ASN A 19 25.83 8.17 34.10
N ILE A 20 26.13 9.11 33.19
CA ILE A 20 26.03 8.87 31.74
C ILE A 20 26.93 7.71 31.31
N GLY A 21 28.14 7.61 31.85
CA GLY A 21 29.05 6.49 31.58
C GLY A 21 28.49 5.15 32.04
N MET A 22 27.83 5.11 33.21
CA MET A 22 27.13 3.93 33.69
C MET A 22 25.97 3.55 32.78
N ASP A 23 25.14 4.51 32.37
CA ASP A 23 23.99 4.28 31.48
C ASP A 23 24.42 3.73 30.11
N ILE A 24 25.49 4.30 29.52
CA ILE A 24 26.07 3.79 28.27
C ILE A 24 26.54 2.34 28.45
N THR A 25 27.14 2.02 29.60
CA THR A 25 27.63 0.67 29.90
C THR A 25 26.47 -0.30 30.04
N ASP A 26 25.38 0.10 30.72
CA ASP A 26 24.17 -0.70 30.84
C ASP A 26 23.51 -0.96 29.47
N ILE A 27 23.38 0.07 28.64
CA ILE A 27 22.84 -0.06 27.27
C ILE A 27 23.68 -1.05 26.46
N LYS A 28 25.02 -0.95 26.50
CA LYS A 28 25.92 -1.89 25.81
C LYS A 28 25.72 -3.33 26.27
N ARG A 29 25.59 -3.55 27.59
CA ARG A 29 25.30 -4.87 28.16
C ARG A 29 23.98 -5.43 27.65
N ARG A 30 22.91 -4.62 27.69
CA ARG A 30 21.57 -5.02 27.22
C ARG A 30 21.55 -5.34 25.72
N ILE A 31 22.26 -4.56 24.90
CA ILE A 31 22.39 -4.83 23.47
C ILE A 31 23.05 -6.19 23.24
N LYS A 32 24.12 -6.50 23.97
CA LYS A 32 24.80 -7.80 23.88
C LYS A 32 23.87 -8.95 24.27
N GLU A 33 23.15 -8.82 25.37
CA GLU A 33 22.17 -9.83 25.83
C GLU A 33 21.07 -10.07 24.79
N VAL A 34 20.55 -9.01 24.18
CA VAL A 34 19.54 -9.11 23.12
C VAL A 34 20.11 -9.77 21.87
N SER A 35 21.35 -9.43 21.47
CA SER A 35 22.03 -10.05 20.33
C SER A 35 22.24 -11.55 20.54
N GLU A 36 22.82 -11.93 21.68
CA GLU A 36 23.03 -13.34 22.02
C GLU A 36 21.71 -14.11 22.10
N ARG A 37 20.65 -13.48 22.64
CA ARG A 37 19.31 -14.09 22.67
C ARG A 37 18.75 -14.29 21.26
N ARG A 38 18.95 -13.33 20.35
CA ARG A 38 18.52 -13.45 18.95
C ARG A 38 19.27 -14.57 18.22
N ASP A 39 20.59 -14.67 18.43
CA ASP A 39 21.43 -15.73 17.84
C ASP A 39 21.02 -17.12 18.36
N ARG A 40 20.75 -17.24 19.66
CA ARG A 40 20.27 -18.49 20.28
C ARG A 40 18.95 -18.98 19.69
N TYR A 41 17.99 -18.07 19.46
CA TYR A 41 16.66 -18.44 18.97
C TYR A 41 16.53 -18.40 17.44
N LYS A 42 17.58 -18.02 16.70
CA LYS A 42 17.60 -17.93 15.23
C LYS A 42 16.31 -17.31 14.68
N VAL A 43 15.91 -16.15 15.20
CA VAL A 43 14.65 -15.48 14.81
C VAL A 43 14.56 -15.21 13.30
N ASP A 44 15.69 -15.22 12.60
CA ASP A 44 15.81 -15.10 11.14
C ASP A 44 15.21 -16.30 10.36
N SER A 45 15.04 -17.47 10.98
CA SER A 45 14.44 -18.65 10.33
C SER A 45 12.91 -18.64 10.38
N VAL A 46 12.30 -17.73 11.14
CA VAL A 46 10.88 -17.44 11.01
C VAL A 46 10.74 -16.47 9.86
N VAL A 47 10.84 -17.00 8.65
CA VAL A 47 10.36 -16.30 7.46
C VAL A 47 8.93 -15.88 7.81
N PRO A 48 8.61 -14.57 7.90
CA PRO A 48 7.21 -14.21 7.90
C PRO A 48 6.71 -14.76 6.57
N LYS A 49 5.91 -15.83 6.60
CA LYS A 49 5.16 -16.26 5.43
C LYS A 49 4.57 -14.98 4.89
N SER A 50 5.02 -14.55 3.72
CA SER A 50 4.59 -13.29 3.18
C SER A 50 3.07 -13.39 3.11
N THR A 51 2.38 -12.67 3.98
CA THR A 51 0.93 -12.53 3.96
C THR A 51 0.49 -11.69 2.77
N SER A 52 1.39 -11.44 1.81
CA SER A 52 1.13 -10.81 0.52
C SER A 52 -0.01 -11.50 -0.23
N THR A 53 -0.16 -12.82 -0.09
CA THR A 53 -1.29 -13.52 -0.71
C THR A 53 -2.63 -13.17 -0.07
N SER A 54 -2.67 -12.91 1.24
CA SER A 54 -3.89 -12.67 2.01
C SER A 54 -4.45 -11.26 1.81
N THR A 55 -3.61 -10.22 1.70
CA THR A 55 -4.10 -8.85 1.52
C THR A 55 -4.66 -8.61 0.12
N ASP A 56 -4.03 -9.17 -0.91
CA ASP A 56 -4.48 -9.00 -2.30
C ASP A 56 -5.78 -9.76 -2.59
N THR A 57 -5.93 -10.96 -2.03
CA THR A 57 -7.17 -11.75 -2.12
C THR A 57 -8.32 -11.10 -1.36
N LEU A 58 -8.07 -10.55 -0.17
CA LEU A 58 -9.07 -9.76 0.57
C LEU A 58 -9.48 -8.49 -0.19
N ARG A 59 -8.52 -7.81 -0.84
CA ARG A 59 -8.80 -6.62 -1.66
C ARG A 59 -9.67 -6.97 -2.87
N GLN A 60 -9.41 -8.10 -3.53
CA GLN A 60 -10.25 -8.59 -4.64
C GLN A 60 -11.67 -8.94 -4.19
N LEU A 61 -11.83 -9.68 -3.09
CA LEU A 61 -13.15 -10.04 -2.52
C LEU A 61 -13.99 -8.82 -2.13
N ALA A 62 -13.35 -7.78 -1.57
CA ALA A 62 -14.03 -6.55 -1.18
C ALA A 62 -14.56 -5.73 -2.37
N LEU A 63 -13.94 -5.85 -3.55
CA LEU A 63 -14.39 -5.15 -4.77
C LEU A 63 -15.70 -5.72 -5.29
N PHE A 64 -15.83 -7.05 -5.34
CA PHE A 64 -17.03 -7.72 -5.87
C PHE A 64 -18.24 -7.60 -4.94
N LYS A 65 -18.05 -7.61 -3.61
CA LYS A 65 -19.18 -7.55 -2.67
C LYS A 65 -19.79 -6.15 -2.54
N LYS A 66 -19.01 -5.09 -2.70
CA LYS A 66 -19.44 -3.72 -2.36
C LYS A 66 -20.15 -3.00 -3.51
N ALA A 67 -19.94 -3.38 -4.77
CA ALA A 67 -20.54 -2.70 -5.91
C ALA A 67 -22.08 -2.68 -5.89
N ALA A 68 -22.71 -3.69 -5.28
CA ALA A 68 -24.16 -3.82 -5.20
C ALA A 68 -24.82 -2.89 -4.15
N GLU A 69 -24.07 -2.24 -3.26
CA GLU A 69 -24.60 -1.50 -2.10
C GLU A 69 -24.23 -0.01 -2.07
N LEU A 70 -23.60 0.55 -3.13
CA LEU A 70 -23.15 1.94 -3.10
C LEU A 70 -24.20 2.96 -3.55
N ILE A 71 -24.51 3.88 -2.65
CA ILE A 71 -25.32 5.07 -2.89
C ILE A 71 -24.39 6.30 -2.91
N GLY A 72 -24.61 7.26 -3.82
CA GLY A 72 -23.88 8.55 -3.84
C GLY A 72 -22.61 8.60 -4.72
N THR A 73 -22.32 7.55 -5.47
CA THR A 73 -21.25 7.56 -6.50
C THR A 73 -21.78 7.74 -7.93
N GLU A 74 -23.10 7.87 -8.08
CA GLU A 74 -23.80 7.87 -9.36
C GLU A 74 -23.38 9.04 -10.25
N GLU A 75 -23.48 10.27 -9.74
CA GLU A 75 -23.13 11.50 -10.47
C GLU A 75 -21.68 11.48 -10.97
N LYS A 76 -20.72 11.23 -10.07
CA LYS A 76 -19.29 11.15 -10.43
C LYS A 76 -18.99 10.03 -11.43
N SER A 77 -19.73 8.91 -11.35
CA SER A 77 -19.56 7.83 -12.33
C SER A 77 -20.05 8.25 -13.71
N LEU A 78 -21.14 9.01 -13.80
CA LEU A 78 -21.68 9.54 -15.05
C LEU A 78 -20.73 10.56 -15.67
N ASP A 79 -20.12 11.44 -14.88
CA ASP A 79 -19.12 12.38 -15.38
C ASP A 79 -17.91 11.66 -16.00
N ILE A 80 -17.43 10.59 -15.36
CA ILE A 80 -16.32 9.79 -15.88
C ILE A 80 -16.72 9.06 -17.16
N VAL A 81 -17.91 8.46 -17.20
CA VAL A 81 -18.47 7.85 -18.42
C VAL A 81 -18.54 8.86 -19.54
N LYS A 82 -19.05 10.06 -19.26
CA LYS A 82 -19.13 11.17 -20.21
C LYS A 82 -17.77 11.54 -20.78
N MET A 83 -16.76 11.73 -19.93
CA MET A 83 -15.38 12.03 -20.36
C MET A 83 -14.77 10.92 -21.25
N LEU A 84 -15.11 9.66 -21.00
CA LEU A 84 -14.64 8.52 -21.80
C LEU A 84 -15.38 8.42 -23.14
N MET A 85 -16.70 8.61 -23.14
CA MET A 85 -17.53 8.42 -24.34
C MET A 85 -17.57 9.64 -25.26
N GLU A 86 -17.57 10.86 -24.70
CA GLU A 86 -17.72 12.08 -25.48
C GLU A 86 -16.36 12.61 -26.00
N GLY A 87 -16.35 13.08 -27.24
CA GLY A 87 -15.18 13.68 -27.91
C GLY A 87 -15.39 13.81 -29.43
N ASP A 88 -14.71 14.78 -30.04
CA ASP A 88 -14.77 15.06 -31.49
C ASP A 88 -14.42 13.80 -32.32
N GLU A 89 -15.07 13.62 -33.47
CA GLU A 89 -14.92 12.47 -34.39
C GLU A 89 -13.45 12.16 -34.76
N VAL A 90 -12.57 13.17 -34.71
CA VAL A 90 -11.12 13.04 -34.95
C VAL A 90 -10.38 12.36 -33.79
N PHE A 91 -10.84 12.58 -32.55
CA PHE A 91 -10.26 12.02 -31.32
C PHE A 91 -10.83 10.65 -30.92
N LYS A 92 -11.93 10.20 -31.55
CA LYS A 92 -12.52 8.87 -31.31
C LYS A 92 -11.57 7.70 -31.62
N LYS A 93 -10.49 7.96 -32.38
CA LYS A 93 -9.49 6.94 -32.75
C LYS A 93 -8.30 6.83 -31.81
N GLN A 94 -8.18 7.68 -30.78
CA GLN A 94 -7.06 7.63 -29.83
C GLN A 94 -7.49 6.99 -28.50
N PRO A 95 -6.60 6.20 -27.86
CA PRO A 95 -6.88 5.63 -26.56
C PRO A 95 -7.03 6.74 -25.50
N LYS A 96 -8.15 6.72 -24.77
CA LYS A 96 -8.41 7.65 -23.66
C LYS A 96 -8.04 7.00 -22.33
N MET A 97 -7.50 7.80 -21.41
CA MET A 97 -7.12 7.37 -20.07
C MET A 97 -7.61 8.36 -19.02
N ILE A 98 -8.17 7.85 -17.92
CA ILE A 98 -8.59 8.64 -16.76
C ILE A 98 -7.92 8.09 -15.51
N SER A 99 -7.43 8.99 -14.65
CA SER A 99 -6.83 8.66 -13.36
C SER A 99 -7.73 9.14 -12.22
N ILE A 100 -8.06 8.25 -11.28
CA ILE A 100 -8.83 8.57 -10.07
C ILE A 100 -7.87 8.63 -8.88
N VAL A 101 -7.58 9.84 -8.40
CA VAL A 101 -6.59 10.10 -7.35
C VAL A 101 -7.25 10.62 -6.07
N GLY A 102 -6.66 10.33 -4.91
CA GLY A 102 -7.13 10.80 -3.61
C GLY A 102 -6.64 9.92 -2.47
N PHE A 103 -6.96 10.29 -1.23
CA PHE A 103 -6.58 9.57 -0.02
C PHE A 103 -7.14 8.13 0.05
N GLY A 104 -6.52 7.29 0.87
CA GLY A 104 -6.99 5.92 1.15
C GLY A 104 -8.41 5.92 1.74
N GLY A 105 -9.18 4.87 1.47
CA GLY A 105 -10.54 4.72 2.02
C GLY A 105 -11.66 5.51 1.32
N LEU A 106 -11.34 6.46 0.43
CA LEU A 106 -12.35 7.29 -0.29
C LEU A 106 -13.22 6.55 -1.32
N GLY A 107 -13.04 5.23 -1.50
CA GLY A 107 -13.82 4.47 -2.48
C GLY A 107 -13.39 4.64 -3.95
N LYS A 108 -12.15 5.08 -4.22
CA LYS A 108 -11.63 5.26 -5.59
C LYS A 108 -11.77 4.01 -6.46
N THR A 109 -11.32 2.86 -5.95
CA THR A 109 -11.42 1.58 -6.66
C THR A 109 -12.87 1.16 -6.87
N THR A 110 -13.76 1.55 -5.95
CA THR A 110 -15.20 1.31 -6.07
C THR A 110 -15.82 2.17 -7.18
N LEU A 111 -15.47 3.46 -7.25
CA LEU A 111 -15.90 4.32 -8.36
C LEU A 111 -15.41 3.80 -9.71
N ALA A 112 -14.15 3.34 -9.80
CA ALA A 112 -13.62 2.71 -11.01
C ALA A 112 -14.41 1.45 -11.41
N ASN A 113 -14.80 0.62 -10.43
CA ASN A 113 -15.60 -0.58 -10.68
C ASN A 113 -17.01 -0.24 -11.17
N VAL A 114 -17.67 0.76 -10.58
CA VAL A 114 -19.00 1.23 -11.03
C VAL A 114 -18.94 1.73 -12.48
N VAL A 115 -17.95 2.54 -12.82
CA VAL A 115 -17.74 3.02 -14.20
C VAL A 115 -17.48 1.85 -15.16
N TYR A 116 -16.63 0.90 -14.77
CA TYR A 116 -16.35 -0.29 -15.58
C TYR A 116 -17.61 -1.12 -15.84
N GLU A 117 -18.42 -1.39 -14.81
CA GLU A 117 -19.64 -2.17 -14.94
C GLU A 117 -20.70 -1.49 -15.83
N LYS A 118 -20.73 -0.15 -15.86
CA LYS A 118 -21.58 0.61 -16.78
C LYS A 118 -21.13 0.51 -18.23
N LEU A 119 -19.82 0.62 -18.46
CA LEU A 119 -19.24 0.68 -19.81
C LEU A 119 -19.00 -0.69 -20.44
N ARG A 120 -18.84 -1.77 -19.66
CA ARG A 120 -18.41 -3.08 -20.19
C ARG A 120 -19.31 -3.64 -21.31
N GLY A 121 -20.58 -3.22 -21.38
CA GLY A 121 -21.53 -3.64 -22.41
C GLY A 121 -21.40 -2.88 -23.73
N ASP A 122 -20.75 -1.72 -23.69
CA ASP A 122 -20.58 -0.83 -24.85
C ASP A 122 -19.28 -1.12 -25.63
N PHE A 123 -18.46 -2.07 -25.16
CA PHE A 123 -17.19 -2.47 -25.77
C PHE A 123 -17.18 -3.96 -26.13
N ASP A 124 -16.50 -4.32 -27.22
CA ASP A 124 -16.35 -5.71 -27.67
C ASP A 124 -15.68 -6.62 -26.62
N CYS A 125 -14.78 -6.04 -25.82
CA CYS A 125 -14.08 -6.73 -24.73
C CYS A 125 -13.73 -5.76 -23.60
N GLY A 126 -13.48 -6.31 -22.41
CA GLY A 126 -13.10 -5.53 -21.24
C GLY A 126 -12.41 -6.40 -20.19
N ALA A 127 -11.55 -5.76 -19.39
CA ALA A 127 -10.89 -6.41 -18.27
C ALA A 127 -10.82 -5.46 -17.06
N PHE A 128 -10.98 -6.03 -15.87
CA PHE A 128 -10.79 -5.34 -14.60
C PHE A 128 -9.83 -6.15 -13.73
N VAL A 129 -8.62 -5.61 -13.54
CA VAL A 129 -7.53 -6.28 -12.83
C VAL A 129 -7.04 -5.46 -11.65
N SER A 130 -6.69 -6.15 -10.57
CA SER A 130 -6.11 -5.54 -9.37
C SER A 130 -4.60 -5.74 -9.39
N VAL A 131 -3.84 -4.64 -9.31
CA VAL A 131 -2.36 -4.66 -9.24
C VAL A 131 -1.90 -4.54 -7.79
N SER A 132 -1.07 -5.48 -7.34
CA SER A 132 -0.48 -5.47 -6.00
C SER A 132 0.77 -4.58 -5.93
N LEU A 133 1.29 -4.35 -4.72
CA LEU A 133 2.52 -3.57 -4.52
C LEU A 133 3.74 -4.21 -5.21
N ASN A 134 3.80 -5.55 -5.19
CA ASN A 134 4.83 -6.34 -5.85
C ASN A 134 4.15 -7.23 -6.90
N PRO A 135 3.89 -6.72 -8.11
CA PRO A 135 3.12 -7.44 -9.10
C PRO A 135 3.93 -8.58 -9.72
N ASP A 136 3.34 -9.77 -9.77
CA ASP A 136 3.76 -10.80 -10.72
C ASP A 136 3.20 -10.43 -12.10
N MET A 137 4.05 -9.81 -12.93
CA MET A 137 3.67 -9.34 -14.26
C MET A 137 3.18 -10.47 -15.16
N LYS A 138 3.75 -11.68 -15.06
CA LYS A 138 3.31 -12.82 -15.87
C LYS A 138 1.89 -13.22 -15.50
N LYS A 139 1.60 -13.32 -14.20
CA LYS A 139 0.25 -13.64 -13.70
C LYS A 139 -0.75 -12.55 -14.05
N LEU A 140 -0.36 -11.28 -13.94
CA LEU A 140 -1.21 -10.12 -14.27
C LEU A 140 -1.57 -10.11 -15.76
N PHE A 141 -0.59 -10.23 -16.65
CA PHE A 141 -0.85 -10.27 -18.10
C PHE A 141 -1.68 -11.49 -18.49
N LYS A 142 -1.41 -12.66 -17.90
CA LYS A 142 -2.25 -13.84 -18.13
C LYS A 142 -3.70 -13.61 -17.70
N SER A 143 -3.91 -12.98 -16.54
CA SER A 143 -5.26 -12.61 -16.08
C SER A 143 -5.94 -11.59 -16.99
N LEU A 144 -5.20 -10.63 -17.54
CA LEU A 144 -5.72 -9.64 -18.48
C LEU A 144 -6.19 -10.31 -19.78
N LEU A 145 -5.31 -11.12 -20.38
CA LEU A 145 -5.60 -11.84 -21.64
C LEU A 145 -6.81 -12.77 -21.51
N HIS A 146 -6.92 -13.51 -20.40
CA HIS A 146 -8.07 -14.39 -20.15
C HIS A 146 -9.39 -13.61 -20.00
N GLN A 147 -9.37 -12.37 -19.51
CA GLN A 147 -10.58 -11.55 -19.43
C GLN A 147 -10.97 -10.95 -20.78
N LEU A 148 -9.98 -10.54 -21.59
CA LEU A 148 -10.20 -9.95 -22.91
C LEU A 148 -10.59 -10.96 -23.99
N ASP A 149 -10.02 -12.17 -23.94
CA ASP A 149 -10.23 -13.22 -24.92
C ASP A 149 -10.62 -14.53 -24.23
N LYS A 150 -11.92 -14.67 -23.95
CA LYS A 150 -12.50 -15.86 -23.31
C LYS A 150 -12.50 -17.11 -24.22
N VAL A 151 -12.16 -16.98 -25.51
CA VAL A 151 -12.30 -18.05 -26.50
C VAL A 151 -10.96 -18.75 -26.76
N ASN A 152 -9.84 -18.03 -26.81
CA ASN A 152 -8.55 -18.60 -27.22
C ASN A 152 -7.57 -18.98 -26.08
N TYR A 153 -7.82 -18.55 -24.84
CA TYR A 153 -6.90 -18.80 -23.71
C TYR A 153 -7.58 -19.64 -22.62
N LYS A 154 -7.52 -20.97 -22.75
CA LYS A 154 -7.77 -21.95 -21.66
C LYS A 154 -6.47 -22.36 -20.99
#